data_AF-A0A8J3GDL6-F1
#
_entry.id   AF-A0A8J3GDL6-F1
#
_cell.length_a   1.000
_cell.length_b   1.000
_cell.length_c   1.000
_cell.angle_alpha   90.00
_cell.angle_beta   90.00
_cell.angle_gamma   90.00
#
_symmetry.space_group_name_H-M   'P 1'
#
loop_
_entity.id
_entity.type
_entity.pdbx_description
1 polymer ?
#
loop_
_entity_poly.entity_id
_entity_poly.type
_entity_poly.pdbx_seq_one_letter_code
_entity_poly.pdbx_strand_id
1 'polypeptide(L)'
;MDWRDLARWRKNPGEDFYRTALAYGQYLWEQGLSARALLAVDRALYANLHGDEAVLEEWPWPYETIGWLVANNPADQFIGNPRVHYQHLADRVRGERADQKKWRAWAAWAVVRQVAPELPPDTKHAVVEPTLAEIAIGLRTHGAPGELDAWQRVISTSQTNT
;
A
#
# COMPACT_ATOMS: atom_id res chain seq x y z
N MET A 1 -9.74 18.82 3.86
CA MET A 1 -9.89 17.46 4.42
C MET A 1 -8.98 17.32 5.63
N ASP A 2 -9.38 16.59 6.67
CA ASP A 2 -8.61 16.43 7.93
C ASP A 2 -8.48 14.94 8.29
N TRP A 3 -7.43 14.56 9.04
CA TRP A 3 -7.24 13.18 9.53
C TRP A 3 -8.44 12.68 10.35
N ARG A 4 -9.19 13.61 10.96
CA ARG A 4 -10.45 13.34 11.66
C ARG A 4 -11.51 12.70 10.77
N ASP A 5 -11.46 12.91 9.45
CA ASP A 5 -12.37 12.28 8.50
C ASP A 5 -12.16 10.77 8.43
N LEU A 6 -10.91 10.29 8.57
CA LEU A 6 -10.62 8.85 8.71
C LEU A 6 -11.07 8.29 10.07
N ALA A 7 -10.96 9.09 11.14
CA ALA A 7 -11.29 8.64 12.48
C ALA A 7 -12.78 8.27 12.63
N ARG A 8 -13.66 8.85 11.82
CA ARG A 8 -15.10 8.55 11.76
C ARG A 8 -15.37 7.08 11.48
N TRP A 9 -14.50 6.43 10.70
CA TRP A 9 -14.67 5.05 10.25
C TRP A 9 -13.90 4.03 11.08
N ARG A 10 -13.20 4.45 12.14
CA ARG A 10 -12.28 3.57 12.90
C ARG A 10 -12.92 2.28 13.40
N LYS A 11 -14.22 2.31 13.72
CA LYS A 11 -14.97 1.14 14.21
C LYS A 11 -15.43 0.20 13.08
N ASN A 12 -15.60 0.70 11.87
CA ASN A 12 -16.03 -0.07 10.71
C ASN A 12 -15.37 0.48 9.43
N PRO A 13 -14.11 0.12 9.17
CA PRO A 13 -13.36 0.68 8.05
C PRO A 13 -13.72 0.00 6.72
N GLY A 14 -14.95 0.17 6.23
CA GLY A 14 -15.43 -0.39 4.94
C GLY A 14 -15.13 0.49 3.72
N GLU A 15 -16.02 0.50 2.73
CA GLU A 15 -15.89 1.28 1.48
C GLU A 15 -15.67 2.78 1.73
N ASP A 16 -16.42 3.38 2.65
CA ASP A 16 -16.30 4.81 2.95
C ASP A 16 -14.91 5.15 3.51
N PHE A 17 -14.34 4.27 4.34
CA PHE A 17 -12.99 4.45 4.84
C PHE A 17 -11.96 4.35 3.72
N TYR A 18 -12.13 3.39 2.82
CA TYR A 18 -11.28 3.22 1.65
C TYR A 18 -11.28 4.49 0.79
N ARG A 19 -12.47 4.98 0.38
CA ARG A 19 -12.60 6.23 -0.39
C ARG A 19 -12.00 7.43 0.36
N THR A 20 -12.27 7.54 1.66
CA THR A 20 -11.74 8.63 2.49
C THR A 20 -10.22 8.59 2.56
N ALA A 21 -9.61 7.41 2.65
CA ALA A 21 -8.16 7.23 2.68
C ALA A 21 -7.49 7.66 1.37
N LEU A 22 -8.07 7.27 0.23
CA LEU A 22 -7.60 7.69 -1.08
C LEU A 22 -7.74 9.21 -1.29
N ALA A 23 -8.92 9.76 -1.03
CA ALA A 23 -9.19 11.20 -1.18
C ALA A 23 -8.30 12.04 -0.24
N TYR A 24 -8.07 11.57 0.99
CA TYR A 24 -7.16 12.26 1.90
C TYR A 24 -5.70 12.16 1.47
N GLY A 25 -5.30 11.02 0.89
CA GLY A 25 -4.00 10.86 0.25
C GLY A 25 -3.77 11.86 -0.87
N GLN A 26 -4.73 11.97 -1.79
CA GLN A 26 -4.69 12.96 -2.87
C GLN A 26 -4.61 14.39 -2.33
N TYR A 27 -5.47 14.75 -1.38
CA TYR A 27 -5.44 16.07 -0.75
C TYR A 27 -4.05 16.38 -0.17
N LEU A 28 -3.44 15.45 0.57
CA LEU A 28 -2.10 15.65 1.15
C LEU A 28 -1.02 15.79 0.07
N TRP A 29 -1.14 15.05 -1.03
CA TRP A 29 -0.23 15.17 -2.17
C TRP A 29 -0.29 16.56 -2.79
N GLU A 30 -1.48 17.08 -3.05
CA GLU A 30 -1.69 18.45 -3.58
C GLU A 30 -1.16 19.54 -2.63
N GLN A 31 -1.06 19.25 -1.33
CA GLN A 31 -0.45 20.14 -0.34
C GLN A 31 1.08 19.98 -0.19
N GLY A 32 1.72 19.13 -1.02
CA GLY A 32 3.16 18.89 -0.97
C GLY A 32 3.61 18.06 0.25
N LEU A 33 2.73 17.18 0.76
CA LEU A 33 2.97 16.36 1.93
C LEU A 33 3.15 14.88 1.55
N SER A 34 4.08 14.57 0.65
CA SER A 34 4.29 13.22 0.07
C SER A 34 4.33 12.08 1.09
N ALA A 35 5.16 12.17 2.13
CA ALA A 35 5.23 11.11 3.16
C ALA A 35 3.86 10.87 3.82
N ARG A 36 3.09 11.93 4.08
CA ARG A 36 1.77 11.79 4.70
C ARG A 36 0.73 11.28 3.71
N ALA A 37 0.84 11.65 2.44
CA ALA A 37 -0.01 11.14 1.37
C ALA A 37 0.15 9.62 1.23
N LEU A 38 1.39 9.13 1.18
CA LEU A 38 1.69 7.69 1.14
C LEU A 38 1.09 6.97 2.36
N LEU A 39 1.31 7.49 3.58
CA LEU A 39 0.73 6.92 4.79
C LEU A 39 -0.80 6.96 4.82
N ALA A 40 -1.45 7.89 4.11
CA ALA A 40 -2.90 7.93 4.00
C ALA A 40 -3.39 6.85 3.02
N VAL A 41 -2.76 6.72 1.86
CA VAL A 41 -3.06 5.65 0.88
C VAL A 41 -2.81 4.26 1.46
N ASP A 42 -1.75 4.07 2.25
CA ASP A 42 -1.48 2.81 2.97
C ASP A 42 -2.64 2.36 3.83
N ARG A 43 -3.36 3.32 4.45
CA ARG A 43 -4.52 2.98 5.28
C ARG A 43 -5.65 2.39 4.47
N ALA A 44 -5.78 2.70 3.17
CA ALA A 44 -6.77 2.09 2.30
C ALA A 44 -6.60 0.56 2.24
N LEU A 45 -5.36 0.04 2.31
CA LEU A 45 -5.07 -1.40 2.41
C LEU A 45 -5.63 -2.04 3.70
N TYR A 46 -6.04 -1.27 4.70
CA TYR A 46 -6.63 -1.78 5.94
C TYR A 46 -8.16 -1.75 5.96
N ALA A 47 -8.77 -1.26 4.89
CA ALA A 47 -10.20 -1.36 4.70
C ALA A 47 -10.65 -2.83 4.77
N ASN A 48 -11.82 -3.05 5.34
CA ASN A 48 -12.51 -4.32 5.41
C ASN A 48 -13.36 -4.48 4.15
N LEU A 49 -12.68 -4.77 3.04
CA LEU A 49 -13.28 -5.02 1.73
C LEU A 49 -13.19 -6.51 1.40
N HIS A 50 -14.21 -7.02 0.72
CA HIS A 50 -14.42 -8.41 0.31
C HIS A 50 -14.11 -8.62 -1.18
N GLY A 51 -13.84 -7.56 -1.94
CA GLY A 51 -13.38 -7.62 -3.33
C GLY A 51 -14.48 -7.43 -4.37
N ASP A 52 -15.75 -7.46 -3.96
CA ASP A 52 -16.94 -7.25 -4.79
C ASP A 52 -17.59 -5.88 -4.58
N GLU A 53 -17.02 -5.04 -3.71
CA GLU A 53 -17.51 -3.69 -3.50
C GLU A 53 -17.35 -2.81 -4.74
N ALA A 54 -18.39 -2.05 -5.09
CA ALA A 54 -18.40 -1.16 -6.26
C ALA A 54 -17.29 -0.10 -6.22
N VAL A 55 -16.79 0.26 -5.03
CA VAL A 55 -15.62 1.14 -4.90
C VAL A 55 -14.38 0.60 -5.59
N LEU A 56 -14.19 -0.72 -5.67
CA LEU A 56 -13.01 -1.33 -6.29
C LEU A 56 -13.08 -1.36 -7.82
N GLU A 57 -14.28 -1.18 -8.41
CA GLU A 57 -14.44 -0.99 -9.85
C GLU A 57 -13.99 0.40 -10.29
N GLU A 58 -14.32 1.42 -9.48
CA GLU A 58 -13.97 2.81 -9.75
C GLU A 58 -12.54 3.14 -9.29
N TRP A 59 -12.14 2.61 -8.14
CA TRP A 59 -10.85 2.85 -7.48
C TRP A 59 -10.20 1.51 -7.08
N PRO A 60 -9.47 0.87 -8.02
CA PRO A 60 -8.80 -0.40 -7.77
C PRO A 60 -7.86 -0.36 -6.56
N TRP A 61 -7.49 -1.54 -6.06
CA TRP A 61 -6.54 -1.69 -4.95
C TRP A 61 -5.33 -0.75 -5.10
N PRO A 62 -4.87 -0.10 -4.01
CA PRO A 62 -4.01 1.10 -4.08
C PRO A 62 -2.55 0.81 -4.42
N TYR A 63 -2.22 -0.40 -4.90
CA TYR A 63 -0.86 -0.78 -5.25
C TYR A 63 -0.28 0.10 -6.36
N GLU A 64 -1.07 0.41 -7.39
CA GLU A 64 -0.65 1.30 -8.46
C GLU A 64 -0.40 2.72 -7.92
N THR A 65 -1.31 3.23 -7.10
CA THR A 65 -1.19 4.54 -6.45
C THR A 65 0.06 4.62 -5.58
N ILE A 66 0.38 3.59 -4.80
CA ILE A 66 1.60 3.51 -3.99
C ILE A 66 2.84 3.62 -4.88
N GLY A 67 2.90 2.83 -5.95
CA GLY A 67 4.00 2.86 -6.90
C GLY A 67 4.16 4.24 -7.55
N TRP A 68 3.05 4.84 -7.98
CA TRP A 68 3.03 6.16 -8.60
C TRP A 68 3.52 7.25 -7.64
N LEU A 69 3.05 7.27 -6.38
CA LEU A 69 3.47 8.26 -5.38
C LEU A 69 4.97 8.20 -5.10
N VAL A 70 5.54 6.98 -5.03
CA VAL A 70 6.98 6.79 -4.80
C VAL A 70 7.79 7.19 -6.03
N ALA A 71 7.36 6.79 -7.23
CA ALA A 71 8.06 7.09 -8.47
C ALA A 71 8.01 8.59 -8.85
N ASN A 72 6.94 9.29 -8.49
CA ASN A 72 6.70 10.69 -8.87
C ASN A 72 6.91 11.67 -7.71
N ASN A 73 7.52 11.24 -6.61
CA ASN A 73 7.81 12.13 -5.49
C ASN A 73 8.68 13.32 -5.94
N PRO A 74 8.25 14.57 -5.74
CA PRO A 74 9.06 15.74 -6.06
C PRO A 74 10.40 15.70 -5.33
N ALA A 75 11.49 16.07 -6.01
CA ALA A 75 12.84 15.98 -5.47
C ALA A 75 13.06 16.85 -4.23
N ASP A 76 12.26 17.92 -4.07
CA ASP A 76 12.27 18.82 -2.92
C ASP A 76 11.36 18.37 -1.77
N GLN A 77 10.63 17.26 -1.92
CA GLN A 77 9.71 16.74 -0.91
C GLN A 77 10.22 15.46 -0.25
N PHE A 78 10.09 15.41 1.07
CA PHE A 78 10.45 14.25 1.86
C PHE A 78 9.37 13.16 1.79
N ILE A 79 9.77 11.95 1.40
CA ILE A 79 8.93 10.73 1.44
C ILE A 79 9.45 9.66 2.41
N GLY A 80 10.66 9.85 2.97
CA GLY A 80 11.33 8.86 3.83
C GLY A 80 11.93 7.70 3.03
N ASN A 81 12.02 6.52 3.64
CA ASN A 81 12.41 5.28 2.97
C ASN A 81 11.23 4.30 2.96
N PRO A 82 10.39 4.32 1.90
CA PRO A 82 9.24 3.43 1.76
C PRO A 82 9.58 1.93 1.85
N ARG A 83 10.77 1.50 1.40
CA ARG A 83 11.19 0.08 1.51
C ARG A 83 11.24 -0.34 2.97
N VAL A 84 11.94 0.44 3.80
CA VAL A 84 12.09 0.18 5.24
C VAL A 84 10.76 0.31 5.97
N HIS A 85 9.95 1.30 5.60
CA HIS A 85 8.60 1.47 6.15
C HIS A 85 7.76 0.19 6.01
N TYR A 86 7.66 -0.39 4.81
CA TYR A 86 6.86 -1.61 4.62
C TYR A 86 7.48 -2.85 5.24
N GLN A 87 8.81 -2.97 5.30
CA GLN A 87 9.48 -4.05 6.05
C GLN A 87 9.04 -4.03 7.52
N HIS A 88 9.10 -2.87 8.17
CA HIS A 88 8.64 -2.73 9.56
C HIS A 88 7.15 -2.91 9.72
N LEU A 89 6.36 -2.46 8.74
CA LEU A 89 4.91 -2.59 8.78
C LEU A 89 4.50 -4.07 8.80
N ALA A 90 5.07 -4.87 7.90
CA ALA A 90 4.80 -6.30 7.82
C ALA A 90 5.15 -7.05 9.12
N ASP A 91 6.20 -6.63 9.82
CA ASP A 91 6.61 -7.24 11.09
C ASP A 91 5.81 -6.77 12.31
N ARG A 92 5.14 -5.62 12.23
CA ARG A 92 4.42 -5.01 13.37
C ARG A 92 2.92 -5.22 13.35
N VAL A 93 2.33 -5.71 12.27
CA VAL A 93 0.89 -5.98 12.21
C VAL A 93 0.48 -7.06 13.21
N ARG A 94 -0.60 -6.80 13.96
CA ARG A 94 -1.12 -7.71 15.00
C ARG A 94 -2.66 -7.67 15.00
N GLY A 95 -3.27 -8.65 15.67
CA GLY A 95 -4.70 -8.72 15.89
C GLY A 95 -5.47 -9.28 14.69
N GLU A 96 -6.73 -8.87 14.58
CA GLU A 96 -7.62 -9.35 13.51
C GLU A 96 -7.07 -9.01 12.12
N ARG A 97 -7.16 -9.98 11.19
CA ARG A 97 -6.63 -9.87 9.82
C ARG A 97 -5.12 -9.60 9.76
N ALA A 98 -4.35 -10.01 10.78
CA ALA A 98 -2.90 -9.77 10.82
C ALA A 98 -2.17 -10.33 9.58
N ASP A 99 -2.46 -11.56 9.17
CA ASP A 99 -1.83 -12.15 7.97
C ASP A 99 -2.20 -11.40 6.69
N GLN A 100 -3.47 -11.01 6.52
CA GLN A 100 -3.90 -10.19 5.40
C GLN A 100 -3.11 -8.86 5.37
N LYS A 101 -3.03 -8.15 6.50
CA LYS A 101 -2.30 -6.88 6.60
C LYS A 101 -0.79 -7.07 6.36
N LYS A 102 -0.21 -8.16 6.84
CA LYS A 102 1.19 -8.53 6.61
C LYS A 102 1.47 -8.70 5.12
N TRP A 103 0.66 -9.50 4.44
CA TRP A 103 0.86 -9.75 3.02
C TRP A 103 0.55 -8.54 2.14
N ARG A 104 -0.41 -7.68 2.54
CA ARG A 104 -0.61 -6.37 1.92
C ARG A 104 0.60 -5.45 2.08
N ALA A 105 1.23 -5.42 3.24
CA ALA A 105 2.46 -4.66 3.46
C ALA A 105 3.62 -5.20 2.60
N TRP A 106 3.77 -6.51 2.50
CA TRP A 106 4.77 -7.11 1.60
C TRP A 106 4.48 -6.87 0.12
N ALA A 107 3.22 -6.88 -0.29
CA ALA A 107 2.82 -6.53 -1.63
C ALA A 107 3.17 -5.07 -1.99
N ALA A 108 2.91 -4.13 -1.09
CA ALA A 108 3.32 -2.74 -1.25
C ALA A 108 4.86 -2.58 -1.25
N TRP A 109 5.58 -3.32 -0.38
CA TRP A 109 7.04 -3.38 -0.40
C TRP A 109 7.58 -3.81 -1.77
N ALA A 110 6.99 -4.84 -2.40
CA ALA A 110 7.42 -5.31 -3.71
C ALA A 110 7.23 -4.24 -4.79
N VAL A 111 6.10 -3.51 -4.76
CA VAL A 111 5.86 -2.38 -5.66
C VAL A 111 6.93 -1.31 -5.46
N VAL A 112 7.25 -0.94 -4.21
CA VAL A 112 8.32 0.02 -3.91
C VAL A 112 9.67 -0.45 -4.44
N ARG A 113 10.03 -1.72 -4.22
CA ARG A 113 11.31 -2.27 -4.70
C ARG A 113 11.45 -2.21 -6.21
N GLN A 114 10.34 -2.28 -6.93
CA GLN A 114 10.31 -2.19 -8.39
C GLN A 114 10.47 -0.76 -8.88
N VAL A 115 9.78 0.21 -8.28
CA VAL A 115 9.80 1.62 -8.74
C VAL A 115 10.97 2.44 -8.19
N ALA A 116 11.56 2.01 -7.06
CA ALA A 116 12.66 2.68 -6.38
C ALA A 116 13.71 1.65 -5.88
N PRO A 117 14.38 0.92 -6.81
CA PRO A 117 15.31 -0.16 -6.48
C PRO A 117 16.55 0.33 -5.70
N GLU A 118 16.89 1.61 -5.79
CA GLU A 118 18.01 2.26 -5.10
C GLU A 118 17.78 2.44 -3.59
N LEU A 119 16.54 2.34 -3.12
CA LEU A 119 16.25 2.50 -1.69
C LEU A 119 16.93 1.39 -0.86
N PRO A 120 17.77 1.76 0.13
CA PRO A 120 18.52 0.79 0.91
C PRO A 120 17.60 0.00 1.85
N PRO A 121 17.93 -1.27 2.16
CA PRO A 121 17.24 -2.01 3.21
C PRO A 121 17.57 -1.44 4.60
N ASP A 122 16.82 -1.85 5.61
CA ASP A 122 17.22 -1.61 7.00
C ASP A 122 18.42 -2.50 7.36
N THR A 123 19.55 -1.88 7.72
CA THR A 123 20.77 -2.59 8.14
C THR A 123 20.73 -3.06 9.59
N LYS A 124 19.79 -2.56 10.39
CA LYS A 124 19.66 -2.84 11.82
C LYS A 124 18.54 -3.83 12.14
N HIS A 125 17.62 -4.04 11.21
CA HIS A 125 16.46 -4.91 11.39
C HIS A 125 16.51 -6.04 10.36
N ALA A 126 16.87 -7.24 10.82
CA ALA A 126 16.99 -8.41 9.96
C ALA A 126 15.59 -8.97 9.63
N VAL A 127 14.94 -8.40 8.62
CA VAL A 127 13.71 -8.97 8.06
C VAL A 127 14.06 -9.88 6.89
N VAL A 128 13.50 -11.08 6.90
CA VAL A 128 13.55 -11.97 5.74
C VAL A 128 12.57 -11.43 4.71
N GLU A 129 13.09 -10.80 3.66
CA GLU A 129 12.30 -10.28 2.54
C GLU A 129 11.71 -11.48 1.75
N PRO A 130 10.37 -11.56 1.59
CA PRO A 130 9.75 -12.64 0.82
C PRO A 130 9.96 -12.44 -0.69
N THR A 131 9.98 -13.54 -1.41
CA THR A 131 9.93 -13.56 -2.88
C THR A 131 8.56 -13.12 -3.39
N LEU A 132 8.51 -12.67 -4.66
CA LEU A 132 7.24 -12.35 -5.32
C LEU A 132 6.26 -13.54 -5.32
N ALA A 133 6.77 -14.77 -5.42
CA ALA A 133 5.94 -15.98 -5.35
C ALA A 133 5.32 -16.18 -3.97
N GLU A 134 6.08 -15.96 -2.89
CA GLU A 134 5.56 -16.03 -1.52
C GLU A 134 4.52 -14.95 -1.26
N ILE A 135 4.74 -13.72 -1.75
CA ILE A 135 3.76 -12.64 -1.67
C ILE A 135 2.48 -13.02 -2.41
N ALA A 136 2.59 -13.57 -3.62
CA ALA A 136 1.44 -14.01 -4.40
C ALA A 136 0.64 -15.09 -3.68
N ILE A 137 1.31 -16.07 -3.05
CA ILE A 137 0.67 -17.10 -2.22
C ILE A 137 -0.01 -16.46 -1.02
N GLY A 138 0.64 -15.53 -0.35
CA GLY A 138 0.09 -14.78 0.79
C GLY A 138 -1.18 -14.01 0.43
N LEU A 139 -1.16 -13.25 -0.67
CA LEU A 139 -2.33 -12.52 -1.18
C LEU A 139 -3.44 -13.48 -1.62
N ARG A 140 -3.12 -14.60 -2.27
CA ARG A 140 -4.13 -15.62 -2.63
C ARG A 140 -4.82 -16.21 -1.41
N THR A 141 -4.06 -16.42 -0.35
CA THR A 141 -4.52 -17.14 0.85
C THR A 141 -5.28 -16.23 1.80
N HIS A 142 -4.87 -14.97 1.93
CA HIS A 142 -5.37 -14.04 2.96
C HIS A 142 -5.97 -12.74 2.39
N GLY A 143 -5.70 -12.42 1.13
CA GLY A 143 -6.26 -11.24 0.46
C GLY A 143 -7.73 -11.43 0.09
N ALA A 144 -8.32 -10.35 -0.40
CA ALA A 144 -9.67 -10.39 -0.97
C ALA A 144 -9.64 -10.94 -2.41
N PRO A 145 -10.74 -11.54 -2.88
CA PRO A 145 -10.97 -11.79 -4.31
C PRO A 145 -10.52 -10.62 -5.21
N GLY A 146 -9.82 -10.94 -6.30
CA GLY A 146 -9.31 -9.96 -7.27
C GLY A 146 -8.09 -9.12 -6.81
N GLU A 147 -7.73 -9.15 -5.52
CA GLU A 147 -6.59 -8.38 -4.98
C GLU A 147 -5.25 -8.85 -5.55
N LEU A 148 -5.04 -10.17 -5.64
CA LEU A 148 -3.85 -10.75 -6.24
C LEU A 148 -3.67 -10.27 -7.68
N ASP A 149 -4.73 -10.33 -8.49
CA ASP A 149 -4.67 -9.96 -9.90
C ASP A 149 -4.41 -8.45 -10.06
N ALA A 150 -4.97 -7.62 -9.17
CA ALA A 150 -4.66 -6.20 -9.12
C ALA A 150 -3.18 -5.92 -8.80
N TRP A 151 -2.61 -6.63 -7.82
CA TRP A 151 -1.19 -6.50 -7.51
C TRP A 151 -0.29 -7.02 -8.64
N GLN A 152 -0.61 -8.17 -9.24
CA GLN A 152 0.17 -8.75 -10.33
C GLN A 152 0.23 -7.85 -11.57
N ARG A 153 -0.85 -7.14 -11.88
CA ARG A 153 -0.86 -6.13 -12.95
C ARG A 153 0.24 -5.08 -12.71
N VAL A 154 0.31 -4.53 -11.51
CA VAL A 154 1.33 -3.51 -11.15
C VAL A 154 2.74 -4.08 -11.24
N ILE A 155 2.95 -5.30 -10.73
CA ILE A 155 4.29 -5.91 -10.74
C ILE A 155 4.75 -6.32 -12.15
N SER A 156 3.81 -6.64 -13.06
CA SER A 156 4.12 -7.08 -14.41
C SER A 156 4.37 -5.93 -15.40
N THR A 157 3.71 -4.78 -15.24
CA THR A 157 3.75 -3.67 -16.20
C THR A 157 5.16 -3.07 -16.41
N SER A 158 6.08 -3.16 -15.43
CA SER A 158 7.43 -2.59 -15.57
C SER A 158 8.46 -3.51 -16.23
N GLN A 159 8.11 -4.73 -16.66
CA GLN A 159 9.02 -5.59 -17.44
C GLN A 159 9.06 -5.25 -18.93
N THR A 160 8.25 -4.30 -19.40
CA THR A 160 8.04 -4.01 -20.84
C THR A 160 8.74 -2.76 -21.38
N ASN A 161 9.50 -2.04 -20.57
CA ASN A 161 10.31 -0.91 -21.05
C ASN A 161 11.79 -1.30 -21.10
N THR A 162 12.16 -2.06 -22.14
CA THR A 162 13.56 -2.20 -22.59
C THR A 162 13.64 -1.80 -24.05
#